data_AF-V5HIP1-F1
#
_entry.id   AF-V5HIP1-F1
#
_cell.length_a   1.000
_cell.length_b   1.000
_cell.length_c   1.000
_cell.angle_alpha   90.00
_cell.angle_beta   90.00
_cell.angle_gamma   90.00
#
_symmetry.space_group_name_H-M   'P 1'
#
loop_
_entity.id
_entity.type
_entity.pdbx_description
1 polymer ?
#
loop_
_entity_poly.entity_id
_entity_poly.type
_entity_poly.pdbx_seq_one_letter_code
_entity_poly.pdbx_strand_id
1 'polypeptide(L)'
;LARTGTAPSDYLDQEEAPSILPTVDTFPCRSCTSVFSSWDFLQKHRKTVHGEFEPRHRCSRCPYTSDYKYEVVAHERTHTGQKHFVCATCDRSFTLQDSLTRHMRIHTGERPFVCATCGKGFTVLSNLKNHERTHTGERPFVCPQCGKSFLKKSDMTRHSRVHMGAVSGRDVCRT
;
A
#
# COMPACT_ATOMS: atom_id res chain seq x y z
N LEU A 1 38.12 -4.27 -80.56
CA LEU A 1 39.01 -3.25 -79.92
C LEU A 1 38.21 -2.73 -78.71
N ALA A 2 38.53 -2.95 -77.43
CA ALA A 2 39.83 -2.88 -76.71
C ALA A 2 40.38 -1.44 -76.70
N ARG A 3 40.78 -0.79 -75.59
CA ARG A 3 41.13 -1.15 -74.17
C ARG A 3 40.70 0.01 -73.21
N THR A 4 40.69 0.02 -71.86
CA THR A 4 40.81 -0.92 -70.70
C THR A 4 40.44 -0.15 -69.40
N GLY A 5 40.08 -0.83 -68.29
CA GLY A 5 40.06 -0.23 -66.93
C GLY A 5 38.99 -0.82 -65.98
N THR A 6 39.14 -2.01 -65.39
CA THR A 6 39.92 -2.39 -64.17
C THR A 6 39.44 -1.77 -62.85
N ALA A 7 39.01 -2.63 -61.91
CA ALA A 7 38.71 -2.29 -60.50
C ALA A 7 39.91 -2.57 -59.57
N PRO A 8 39.83 -2.14 -58.29
CA PRO A 8 39.86 -3.09 -57.16
C PRO A 8 38.63 -2.88 -56.23
N SER A 9 38.14 -3.81 -55.39
CA SER A 9 38.78 -4.52 -54.26
C SER A 9 39.31 -3.51 -53.22
N ASP A 10 38.86 -3.43 -51.97
CA ASP A 10 38.73 -4.50 -50.96
C ASP A 10 37.92 -4.05 -49.72
N TYR A 11 37.61 -5.04 -48.86
CA TYR A 11 37.56 -4.97 -47.37
C TYR A 11 36.40 -4.28 -46.60
N LEU A 12 35.80 -5.11 -45.73
CA LEU A 12 35.11 -4.80 -44.46
C LEU A 12 33.79 -4.01 -44.51
N ASP A 13 32.92 -4.06 -43.50
CA ASP A 13 32.43 -5.12 -42.57
C ASP A 13 31.26 -4.48 -41.77
N GLN A 14 30.66 -5.20 -40.82
CA GLN A 14 29.75 -4.70 -39.78
C GLN A 14 28.50 -3.90 -40.22
N GLU A 15 27.35 -4.53 -40.02
CA GLU A 15 26.13 -3.79 -39.68
C GLU A 15 26.36 -3.05 -38.35
N GLU A 16 26.46 -1.72 -38.39
CA GLU A 16 26.39 -0.90 -37.18
C GLU A 16 24.97 -0.94 -36.61
N ALA A 17 24.72 -1.94 -35.75
CA ALA A 17 23.55 -1.96 -34.89
C ALA A 17 23.50 -0.65 -34.08
N PRO A 18 22.33 0.01 -33.96
CA PRO A 18 22.23 1.28 -33.26
C PRO A 18 22.71 1.12 -31.82
N SER A 19 23.76 1.87 -31.47
CA SER A 19 24.47 1.72 -30.20
C SER A 19 23.58 2.12 -29.02
N ILE A 20 22.94 1.13 -28.41
CA ILE A 20 22.17 1.27 -27.17
C ILE A 20 23.17 1.55 -26.03
N LEU A 21 23.61 2.81 -25.94
CA LEU A 21 24.30 3.32 -24.78
C LEU A 21 23.43 3.06 -23.54
N PRO A 22 23.98 2.54 -22.44
CA PRO A 22 23.22 2.34 -21.23
C PRO A 22 22.82 3.72 -20.69
N THR A 23 21.57 4.11 -20.91
CA THR A 23 20.98 5.26 -20.24
C THR A 23 21.01 4.97 -18.75
N VAL A 24 21.95 5.58 -18.03
CA VAL A 24 21.95 5.57 -16.57
C VAL A 24 20.59 6.13 -16.15
N ASP A 25 19.76 5.29 -15.54
CA ASP A 25 18.41 5.62 -15.10
C ASP A 25 18.47 6.79 -14.11
N THR A 26 18.36 7.99 -14.68
CA THR A 26 18.48 9.27 -14.00
C THR A 26 17.10 9.86 -13.90
N PHE A 27 16.75 10.28 -12.69
CA PHE A 27 15.39 10.64 -12.32
C PHE A 27 15.34 12.15 -12.06
N PRO A 28 15.15 12.99 -13.11
CA PRO A 28 15.01 14.42 -12.95
C PRO A 28 13.69 14.77 -12.27
N CYS A 29 13.72 15.80 -11.41
CA CYS A 29 12.50 16.43 -10.93
C CYS A 29 11.82 17.19 -12.08
N ARG A 30 10.49 17.28 -12.01
CA ARG A 30 9.68 18.07 -12.97
C ARG A 30 9.33 19.46 -12.42
N SER A 31 9.58 19.70 -11.15
CA SER A 31 9.21 20.91 -10.39
C SER A 31 10.44 21.71 -9.92
N CYS A 32 11.65 21.20 -10.16
CA CYS A 32 12.93 21.91 -10.02
C CYS A 32 14.03 21.22 -10.85
N THR A 33 15.24 21.77 -10.89
CA THR A 33 16.37 21.26 -11.68
C THR A 33 17.16 20.11 -11.05
N SER A 34 16.72 19.56 -9.91
CA SER A 34 17.43 18.46 -9.23
C SER A 34 17.29 17.13 -9.99
N VAL A 35 18.38 16.38 -10.12
CA VAL A 35 18.44 15.05 -10.76
C VAL A 35 18.94 14.02 -9.75
N PHE A 36 18.32 12.84 -9.74
CA PHE A 36 18.60 11.79 -8.76
C PHE A 36 19.03 10.48 -9.42
N SER A 37 19.93 9.74 -8.77
CA SER A 37 20.40 8.42 -9.19
C SER A 37 19.44 7.28 -8.84
N SER A 38 18.31 7.56 -8.18
CA SER A 38 17.20 6.62 -8.05
C SER A 38 15.86 7.33 -7.95
N TRP A 39 14.82 6.67 -8.42
CA TRP A 39 13.42 7.13 -8.30
C TRP A 39 13.00 7.29 -6.83
N ASP A 40 13.54 6.47 -5.93
CA ASP A 40 13.25 6.54 -4.49
C ASP A 40 13.78 7.84 -3.88
N PHE A 41 14.98 8.28 -4.30
CA PHE A 41 15.51 9.58 -3.90
C PHE A 41 14.73 10.74 -4.53
N LEU A 42 14.35 10.64 -5.81
CA LEU A 42 13.50 11.64 -6.47
C LEU A 42 12.17 11.82 -5.72
N GLN A 43 11.47 10.73 -5.37
CA GLN A 43 10.17 10.81 -4.71
C GLN A 43 10.28 11.26 -3.26
N LYS A 44 11.34 10.85 -2.55
CA LYS A 44 11.64 11.41 -1.23
C LYS A 44 11.80 12.92 -1.33
N HIS A 45 12.60 13.41 -2.28
CA HIS A 45 12.77 14.84 -2.56
C HIS A 45 11.43 15.52 -2.89
N ARG A 46 10.65 15.01 -3.86
CA ARG A 46 9.35 15.60 -4.24
C ARG A 46 8.39 15.72 -3.06
N LYS A 47 8.31 14.68 -2.24
CA LYS A 47 7.48 14.64 -1.03
C LYS A 47 7.95 15.61 0.06
N THR A 48 9.25 15.85 0.22
CA THR A 48 9.79 16.77 1.24
C THR A 48 9.96 18.22 0.79
N VAL A 49 10.14 18.47 -0.51
CA VAL A 49 10.47 19.81 -1.06
C VAL A 49 9.27 20.44 -1.79
N HIS A 50 8.50 19.64 -2.53
CA HIS A 50 7.35 20.12 -3.31
C HIS A 50 6.00 19.71 -2.70
N GLY A 51 5.99 18.84 -1.67
CA GLY A 51 4.76 18.25 -1.12
C GLY A 51 4.07 17.23 -2.06
N GLU A 52 4.66 16.99 -3.22
CA GLU A 52 4.13 16.09 -4.25
C GLU A 52 4.33 14.62 -3.87
N PHE A 53 3.29 13.81 -4.06
CA PHE A 53 3.38 12.36 -3.96
C PHE A 53 2.88 11.75 -5.28
N GLU A 54 3.81 11.32 -6.14
CA GLU A 54 3.49 10.51 -7.31
C GLU A 54 3.87 9.04 -7.07
N PRO A 55 2.94 8.21 -6.54
CA PRO A 55 3.21 6.81 -6.24
C PRO A 55 3.50 5.99 -7.50
N ARG A 56 4.44 5.06 -7.37
CA ARG A 56 4.99 4.23 -8.47
C ARG A 56 3.93 3.41 -9.20
N HIS A 57 2.90 2.98 -8.47
CA HIS A 57 1.85 2.12 -8.97
C HIS A 57 0.46 2.60 -8.52
N ARG A 58 -0.52 2.50 -9.42
CA ARG A 58 -1.92 2.90 -9.20
C ARG A 58 -2.85 1.73 -9.51
N CYS A 59 -3.93 1.60 -8.76
CA CYS A 59 -4.98 0.64 -9.08
C CYS A 59 -5.69 1.04 -10.39
N SER A 60 -6.09 0.04 -11.18
CA SER A 60 -6.88 0.24 -12.41
C SER A 60 -8.35 0.62 -12.17
N ARG A 61 -8.86 0.44 -10.94
CA ARG A 61 -10.32 0.46 -10.62
C ARG A 61 -10.72 1.47 -9.54
N CYS A 62 -9.79 2.04 -8.79
CA CYS A 62 -10.09 3.08 -7.80
C CYS A 62 -8.86 3.96 -7.51
N PRO A 63 -9.00 5.08 -6.74
CA PRO A 63 -7.89 5.97 -6.40
C PRO A 63 -6.79 5.39 -5.50
N TYR A 64 -6.80 4.08 -5.18
CA TYR A 64 -5.73 3.46 -4.40
C TYR A 64 -4.42 3.43 -5.17
N THR A 65 -3.33 3.69 -4.45
CA THR A 65 -1.97 3.79 -4.98
C THR A 65 -0.98 3.26 -3.96
N SER A 66 0.19 2.83 -4.44
CA SER A 66 1.32 2.40 -3.61
C SER A 66 2.64 2.56 -4.38
N ASP A 67 3.73 2.71 -3.63
CA ASP A 67 5.09 2.69 -4.15
C ASP A 67 5.57 1.27 -4.54
N TYR A 68 4.80 0.22 -4.18
CA TYR A 68 5.12 -1.18 -4.43
C TYR A 68 4.08 -1.92 -5.30
N LYS A 69 4.54 -2.56 -6.39
CA LYS A 69 3.67 -3.27 -7.35
C LYS A 69 2.85 -4.38 -6.70
N TYR A 70 3.44 -5.10 -5.75
CA TYR A 70 2.77 -6.22 -5.06
C TYR A 70 1.60 -5.75 -4.19
N GLU A 71 1.65 -4.54 -3.63
CA GLU A 71 0.54 -3.99 -2.83
C GLU A 71 -0.65 -3.63 -3.70
N VAL A 72 -0.43 -3.06 -4.90
CA VAL A 72 -1.50 -2.80 -5.87
C VAL A 72 -2.13 -4.11 -6.35
N VAL A 73 -1.33 -5.14 -6.67
CA VAL A 73 -1.85 -6.47 -7.04
C VAL A 73 -2.62 -7.12 -5.89
N ALA A 74 -2.16 -6.97 -4.64
CA ALA A 74 -2.86 -7.47 -3.46
C ALA A 74 -4.16 -6.68 -3.17
N HIS A 75 -4.16 -5.38 -3.44
CA HIS A 75 -5.32 -4.51 -3.34
C HIS A 75 -6.38 -4.83 -4.41
N GLU A 76 -6.02 -5.11 -5.66
CA GLU A 76 -6.99 -5.41 -6.72
C GLU A 76 -7.85 -6.66 -6.42
N ARG A 77 -7.36 -7.59 -5.60
CA ARG A 77 -8.15 -8.72 -5.06
C ARG A 77 -9.33 -8.28 -4.19
N THR A 78 -9.29 -7.06 -3.65
CA THR A 78 -10.43 -6.47 -2.91
C THR A 78 -11.57 -6.05 -3.84
N HIS A 79 -11.29 -5.74 -5.11
CA HIS A 79 -12.30 -5.47 -6.13
C HIS A 79 -12.90 -6.74 -6.72
N THR A 80 -12.10 -7.79 -6.93
CA THR A 80 -12.59 -9.09 -7.45
C THR A 80 -13.27 -9.94 -6.38
N GLY A 81 -13.12 -9.59 -5.09
CA GLY A 81 -13.63 -10.37 -3.96
C GLY A 81 -12.97 -11.75 -3.81
N GLN A 82 -11.88 -12.03 -4.54
CA GLN A 82 -11.24 -13.34 -4.57
C GLN A 82 -10.46 -13.61 -3.28
N LYS A 83 -10.98 -14.55 -2.48
CA LYS A 83 -10.42 -14.94 -1.18
C LYS A 83 -9.63 -16.24 -1.32
N HIS A 84 -8.41 -16.14 -1.85
CA HIS A 84 -7.57 -17.31 -2.17
C HIS A 84 -7.10 -18.11 -0.94
N PHE A 85 -7.03 -17.49 0.24
CA PHE A 85 -6.43 -18.09 1.44
C PHE A 85 -7.53 -18.62 2.37
N VAL A 86 -7.81 -19.92 2.32
CA VAL A 86 -8.89 -20.57 3.07
C VAL A 86 -8.37 -21.17 4.38
N CYS A 87 -9.12 -21.00 5.47
CA CYS A 87 -8.83 -21.66 6.74
C CYS A 87 -9.31 -23.12 6.73
N ALA A 88 -8.37 -24.07 6.76
CA ALA A 88 -8.65 -25.51 6.81
C ALA A 88 -9.38 -26.00 8.08
N THR A 89 -9.70 -25.12 9.03
CA THR A 89 -10.39 -25.44 10.30
C THR A 89 -11.83 -24.90 10.36
N CYS A 90 -12.21 -23.96 9.48
CA CYS A 90 -13.57 -23.40 9.47
C CYS A 90 -13.99 -22.74 8.14
N ASP A 91 -13.32 -23.08 7.04
CA ASP A 91 -13.54 -22.61 5.65
C ASP A 91 -13.56 -21.09 5.44
N ARG A 92 -13.24 -20.31 6.48
CA ARG A 92 -13.20 -18.86 6.42
C ARG A 92 -12.05 -18.42 5.52
N SER A 93 -12.39 -17.67 4.48
CA SER A 93 -11.45 -17.30 3.42
C SER A 93 -11.04 -15.82 3.47
N PHE A 94 -9.78 -15.56 3.09
CA PHE A 94 -9.07 -14.29 3.22
C PHE A 94 -8.41 -13.86 1.91
N THR A 95 -8.23 -12.54 1.71
CA THR A 95 -7.56 -11.94 0.54
C THR A 95 -6.04 -11.89 0.66
N LEU A 96 -5.49 -12.02 1.88
CA LEU A 96 -4.07 -11.93 2.21
C LEU A 96 -3.65 -13.07 3.14
N GLN A 97 -2.48 -13.68 2.89
CA GLN A 97 -1.95 -14.79 3.69
C GLN A 97 -1.77 -14.41 5.17
N ASP A 98 -1.20 -13.24 5.46
CA ASP A 98 -1.03 -12.74 6.83
C ASP A 98 -2.35 -12.64 7.62
N SER A 99 -3.47 -12.43 6.93
CA SER A 99 -4.79 -12.41 7.56
C SER A 99 -5.30 -13.81 7.89
N LEU A 100 -4.96 -14.82 7.08
CA LEU A 100 -5.16 -16.23 7.42
C LEU A 100 -4.23 -16.64 8.58
N THR A 101 -2.92 -16.38 8.50
CA THR A 101 -1.95 -16.70 9.57
C THR A 101 -2.37 -16.10 10.91
N ARG A 102 -2.77 -14.83 10.93
CA ARG A 102 -3.32 -14.15 12.12
C ARG A 102 -4.66 -14.71 12.58
N HIS A 103 -5.47 -15.27 11.69
CA HIS A 103 -6.72 -15.94 12.02
C HIS A 103 -6.50 -17.32 12.64
N MET A 104 -5.50 -18.09 12.19
CA MET A 104 -5.18 -19.41 12.76
C MET A 104 -4.90 -19.35 14.28
N ARG A 105 -4.44 -18.21 14.79
CA ARG A 105 -4.28 -17.92 16.23
C ARG A 105 -5.55 -18.06 17.06
N ILE A 106 -6.72 -18.00 16.43
CA ILE A 106 -8.01 -18.24 17.09
C ILE A 106 -8.21 -19.74 17.35
N HIS A 107 -7.70 -20.60 16.45
CA HIS A 107 -7.79 -22.06 16.57
C HIS A 107 -6.65 -22.64 17.42
N THR A 108 -5.43 -22.11 17.30
CA THR A 108 -4.26 -22.57 18.10
C THR A 108 -4.18 -21.95 19.49
N GLY A 109 -4.96 -20.89 19.77
CA GLY A 109 -4.87 -20.13 21.02
C GLY A 109 -3.62 -19.25 21.16
N GLU A 110 -2.72 -19.23 20.16
CA GLU A 110 -1.43 -18.52 20.19
C GLU A 110 -1.61 -17.02 20.48
N ARG A 111 -0.96 -16.52 21.54
CA ARG A 111 -1.05 -15.11 21.97
C ARG A 111 0.34 -14.48 22.14
N PRO A 112 1.06 -14.13 21.05
CA PRO A 112 2.45 -13.66 21.12
C PRO A 112 2.63 -12.31 21.81
N PHE A 113 1.57 -11.51 21.92
CA PHE A 113 1.64 -10.15 22.43
C PHE A 113 1.05 -10.11 23.83
N VAL A 114 1.91 -10.20 24.86
CA VAL A 114 1.51 -10.24 26.27
C VAL A 114 1.68 -8.88 26.93
N CYS A 115 0.68 -8.42 27.68
CA CYS A 115 0.78 -7.19 28.46
C CYS A 115 1.64 -7.40 29.70
N ALA A 116 2.76 -6.67 29.80
CA ALA A 116 3.68 -6.75 30.94
C ALA A 116 3.02 -6.38 32.29
N THR A 117 2.02 -5.50 32.27
CA THR A 117 1.33 -5.01 33.49
C THR A 117 0.38 -6.03 34.12
N CYS A 118 -0.18 -6.97 33.34
CA CYS A 118 -1.24 -7.87 33.83
C CYS A 118 -1.23 -9.30 33.24
N GLY A 119 -0.17 -9.69 32.51
CA GLY A 119 -0.04 -11.02 31.90
C GLY A 119 -1.03 -11.34 30.77
N LYS A 120 -1.89 -10.39 30.37
CA LYS A 120 -2.96 -10.65 29.40
C LYS A 120 -2.40 -10.77 27.98
N GLY A 121 -2.51 -11.95 27.39
CA GLY A 121 -2.07 -12.24 26.02
C GLY A 121 -3.08 -11.86 24.91
N PHE A 122 -2.56 -11.42 23.77
CA PHE A 122 -3.31 -11.00 22.57
C PHE A 122 -2.74 -11.64 21.29
N THR A 123 -3.61 -11.87 20.30
CA THR A 123 -3.25 -12.41 18.98
C THR A 123 -2.68 -11.35 18.01
N VAL A 124 -2.81 -10.05 18.34
CA VAL A 124 -2.42 -8.91 17.50
C VAL A 124 -1.84 -7.76 18.34
N LEU A 125 -0.68 -7.22 17.95
CA LEU A 125 0.01 -6.12 18.65
C LEU A 125 -0.83 -4.86 18.82
N SER A 126 -1.67 -4.50 17.84
CA SER A 126 -2.55 -3.34 17.93
C SER A 126 -3.64 -3.50 18.99
N ASN A 127 -4.06 -4.73 19.30
CA ASN A 127 -4.99 -5.01 20.40
C ASN A 127 -4.28 -4.91 21.76
N LEU A 128 -3.02 -5.35 21.86
CA LEU A 128 -2.19 -5.10 23.05
C LEU A 128 -2.01 -3.60 23.29
N LYS A 129 -1.54 -2.82 22.30
CA LYS A 129 -1.36 -1.36 22.44
C LYS A 129 -2.64 -0.61 22.80
N ASN A 130 -3.80 -1.08 22.31
CA ASN A 130 -5.09 -0.52 22.74
C ASN A 130 -5.47 -0.94 24.17
N HIS A 131 -5.06 -2.12 24.65
CA HIS A 131 -5.28 -2.55 26.03
C HIS A 131 -4.34 -1.86 27.03
N GLU A 132 -3.08 -1.59 26.67
CA GLU A 132 -2.14 -0.89 27.56
C GLU A 132 -2.67 0.49 27.98
N ARG A 133 -3.41 1.17 27.10
CA ARG A 133 -4.16 2.40 27.44
C ARG A 133 -5.24 2.25 28.52
N THR A 134 -5.73 1.03 28.78
CA THR A 134 -6.65 0.77 29.89
C THR A 134 -5.96 0.81 31.26
N HIS A 135 -4.63 0.67 31.29
CA HIS A 135 -3.82 0.83 32.51
C HIS A 135 -3.38 2.30 32.70
N THR A 136 -3.02 3.01 31.63
CA THR A 136 -2.60 4.42 31.71
C THR A 136 -3.75 5.43 31.73
N GLY A 137 -4.97 5.01 31.34
CA GLY A 137 -6.12 5.89 31.17
C GLY A 137 -6.09 6.75 29.89
N GLU A 138 -5.09 6.57 29.02
CA GLU A 138 -4.88 7.38 27.81
C GLU A 138 -6.08 7.27 26.84
N ARG A 139 -6.61 8.42 26.41
CA ARG A 139 -7.76 8.51 25.47
C ARG A 139 -7.46 9.47 24.30
N PRO A 140 -6.62 9.08 23.32
CA PRO A 140 -6.16 10.00 22.26
C PRO A 140 -7.26 10.47 21.30
N PHE A 141 -8.40 9.76 21.24
CA PHE A 141 -9.41 9.98 20.21
C PHE A 141 -10.54 10.84 20.77
N VAL A 142 -10.35 12.16 20.74
CA VAL A 142 -11.36 13.15 21.15
C VAL A 142 -12.41 13.33 20.05
N CYS A 143 -13.69 13.41 20.43
CA CYS A 143 -14.78 13.78 19.53
C CYS A 143 -14.83 15.32 19.36
N PRO A 144 -14.62 15.88 18.17
CA PRO A 144 -14.53 17.33 17.97
C PRO A 144 -15.85 18.07 18.25
N GLN A 145 -16.99 17.38 18.20
CA GLN A 145 -18.32 17.98 18.38
C GLN A 145 -18.75 18.10 19.85
N CYS A 146 -18.09 17.40 20.79
CA CYS A 146 -18.52 17.37 22.20
C CYS A 146 -17.41 17.10 23.24
N GLY A 147 -16.14 17.10 22.85
CA GLY A 147 -14.99 16.90 23.75
C GLY A 147 -14.82 15.49 24.34
N LYS A 148 -15.80 14.58 24.17
CA LYS A 148 -15.74 13.22 24.74
C LYS A 148 -14.55 12.45 24.18
N SER A 149 -13.71 11.91 25.06
CA SER A 149 -12.47 11.21 24.72
C SER A 149 -12.60 9.69 24.76
N PHE A 150 -12.02 9.03 23.77
CA PHE A 150 -12.10 7.59 23.55
C PHE A 150 -10.71 6.95 23.43
N LEU A 151 -10.62 5.68 23.84
CA LEU A 151 -9.38 4.89 23.85
C LEU A 151 -9.08 4.23 22.48
N LYS A 152 -10.07 4.14 21.58
CA LYS A 152 -9.92 3.66 20.19
C LYS A 152 -10.60 4.61 19.20
N LYS A 153 -9.98 4.82 18.03
CA LYS A 153 -10.56 5.60 16.92
C LYS A 153 -11.93 5.08 16.50
N SER A 154 -12.11 3.75 16.46
CA SER A 154 -13.38 3.08 16.11
C SER A 154 -14.54 3.46 17.03
N ASP A 155 -14.27 3.68 18.33
CA ASP A 155 -15.30 4.03 19.30
C ASP A 155 -15.70 5.50 19.18
N MET A 156 -14.73 6.40 18.93
CA MET A 156 -15.00 7.80 18.57
C MET A 156 -15.78 7.90 17.25
N THR A 157 -15.40 7.18 16.19
CA THR A 157 -16.08 7.18 14.88
C THR A 157 -17.45 6.47 14.91
N ARG A 158 -17.70 5.61 15.90
CA ARG A 158 -19.05 5.09 16.20
C ARG A 158 -19.87 6.14 16.95
N HIS A 159 -19.28 6.83 17.92
CA HIS A 159 -19.94 7.88 18.70
C HIS A 159 -20.31 9.11 17.86
N SER A 160 -19.46 9.55 16.92
CA SER A 160 -19.75 10.75 16.10
C SER A 160 -21.04 10.63 15.27
N ARG A 161 -21.51 9.40 15.00
CA ARG A 161 -22.81 9.15 14.35
C ARG A 161 -24.00 9.65 15.16
N VAL A 162 -23.89 9.73 16.48
CA VAL A 162 -24.92 10.28 17.37
C VAL A 162 -25.14 11.78 17.07
N HIS A 163 -24.09 12.50 16.67
CA HIS A 163 -24.14 13.91 16.30
C HIS A 163 -24.51 14.15 14.82
N MET A 164 -24.61 13.09 14.01
CA MET A 164 -24.89 13.17 12.56
C MET A 164 -26.34 12.82 12.17
N GLY A 165 -27.27 12.86 13.13
CA GLY A 165 -28.71 13.07 12.86
C GLY A 165 -29.36 12.18 11.79
N ALA A 166 -28.98 10.89 11.72
CA ALA A 166 -29.62 9.87 10.89
C ALA A 166 -29.78 10.20 9.38
N VAL A 167 -28.69 10.40 8.64
CA VAL A 167 -28.70 10.20 7.16
C VAL A 167 -28.56 8.72 6.83
N SER A 168 -29.57 7.92 7.17
CA SER A 168 -29.71 6.53 6.74
C SER A 168 -30.57 6.45 5.49
N GLY A 169 -29.99 6.79 4.33
CA GLY A 169 -30.65 6.65 3.03
C GLY A 169 -31.00 5.20 2.71
N ARG A 170 -32.18 4.76 3.17
CA ARG A 170 -32.77 3.44 2.90
C ARG A 170 -34.24 3.51 2.48
N ASP A 171 -34.70 4.68 2.05
CA ASP A 171 -36.02 4.88 1.46
C ASP A 171 -36.01 4.52 -0.04
N VAL A 172 -35.56 3.31 -0.36
CA VAL A 172 -35.98 2.63 -1.60
C VAL A 172 -37.37 2.08 -1.30
N CYS A 173 -38.37 2.96 -1.37
CA CYS A 173 -39.76 2.55 -1.19
C CYS A 173 -40.15 1.59 -2.32
N ARG A 174 -40.91 0.55 -1.97
CA ARG A 174 -41.23 -0.57 -2.86
C ARG A 174 -42.65 -0.42 -3.41
N THR A 175 -42.75 0.09 -4.63
CA THR A 175 -43.93 0.03 -5.50
C THR A 175 -43.47 -0.30 -6.91
#